data_AF-A0A7C3SGM6-F1
#
_entry.id   AF-A0A7C3SGM6-F1
#
_cell.length_a   1.000
_cell.length_b   1.000
_cell.length_c   1.000
_cell.angle_alpha   90.00
_cell.angle_beta   90.00
_cell.angle_gamma   90.00
#
_symmetry.space_group_name_H-M   'P 1'
#
loop_
_entity.id
_entity.type
_entity.pdbx_description
1 polymer ?
#
loop_
_entity_poly.entity_id
_entity_poly.type
_entity_poly.pdbx_seq_one_letter_code
_entity_poly.pdbx_strand_id
1 'polypeptide(L)'
;MRVYIGDGRVHIRRFVRQGRSYDLVFLDAFRGGYIPYHLTTKEFMELVRQLVGQEGSVAANLRPGFQSYHYQRRTMAAVFRNQWSYGQQGNICVVANSNPKPSTKQQLLETARRLQKEKGLSVDLAALVAEGASQNDYQTEGPILTDDYAPTELLRTIPKE
;
A
#
# COMPACT_ATOMS: atom_id res chain seq x y z
N MET A 1 14.81 -18.29 -0.31
CA MET A 1 14.54 -16.92 -0.80
C MET A 1 14.98 -16.82 -2.25
N ARG A 2 14.21 -16.18 -3.15
CA ARG A 2 14.60 -15.92 -4.55
C ARG A 2 14.73 -14.42 -4.75
N VAL A 3 15.81 -13.98 -5.37
CA VAL A 3 16.10 -12.56 -5.64
C VAL A 3 16.03 -12.34 -7.15
N TYR A 4 15.36 -11.25 -7.56
CA TYR A 4 15.28 -10.83 -8.95
C TYR A 4 15.88 -9.43 -9.06
N ILE A 5 16.94 -9.30 -9.86
CA ILE A 5 17.63 -8.02 -10.07
C ILE A 5 16.99 -7.33 -11.28
N GLY A 6 16.62 -6.06 -11.14
CA GLY A 6 16.01 -5.26 -12.19
C GLY A 6 14.84 -4.41 -11.70
N ASP A 7 14.15 -3.78 -12.63
CA ASP A 7 13.00 -2.94 -12.33
C ASP A 7 11.80 -3.76 -11.80
N GLY A 8 11.23 -3.33 -10.67
CA GLY A 8 10.15 -4.03 -9.99
C GLY A 8 8.87 -4.14 -10.83
N ARG A 9 8.54 -3.10 -11.62
CA ARG A 9 7.36 -3.13 -12.49
C ARG A 9 7.54 -4.10 -13.65
N VAL A 10 8.74 -4.19 -14.23
CA VAL A 10 9.06 -5.18 -15.26
C VAL A 10 8.87 -6.60 -14.72
N HIS A 11 9.38 -6.89 -13.52
CA HIS A 11 9.24 -8.22 -12.90
C HIS A 11 7.80 -8.55 -12.53
N ILE A 12 7.06 -7.61 -11.93
CA ILE A 12 5.64 -7.82 -11.60
C ILE A 12 4.83 -8.10 -12.88
N ARG A 13 5.03 -7.32 -13.95
CA ARG A 13 4.36 -7.56 -15.24
C ARG A 13 4.68 -8.95 -15.79
N ARG A 14 5.92 -9.41 -15.67
CA ARG A 14 6.32 -10.77 -16.07
C ARG A 14 5.65 -11.83 -15.20
N PHE A 15 5.57 -11.65 -13.89
CA PHE A 15 4.93 -12.60 -12.97
C PHE A 15 3.43 -12.72 -13.23
N VAL A 16 2.74 -11.61 -13.47
CA VAL A 16 1.33 -11.59 -13.90
C VAL A 16 1.15 -12.39 -15.20
N ARG A 17 2.00 -12.15 -16.22
CA ARG A 17 1.96 -12.91 -17.49
C ARG A 17 2.25 -14.41 -17.34
N GLN A 18 2.95 -14.79 -16.28
CA GLN A 18 3.24 -16.19 -15.94
C GLN A 18 2.15 -16.85 -15.10
N GLY A 19 1.07 -16.14 -14.77
CA GLY A 19 -0.01 -16.64 -13.92
C GLY A 19 0.42 -16.87 -12.47
N ARG A 20 1.48 -16.16 -12.00
CA ARG A 20 1.88 -16.24 -10.59
C ARG A 20 0.90 -15.46 -9.72
N SER A 21 0.75 -15.90 -8.47
CA SER A 21 0.00 -15.22 -7.43
C SER A 21 0.80 -15.17 -6.13
N TYR A 22 0.50 -14.18 -5.30
CA TYR A 22 1.10 -14.01 -3.97
C TYR A 22 0.03 -13.53 -2.99
N ASP A 23 0.02 -14.02 -1.76
CA ASP A 23 -0.96 -13.59 -0.75
C ASP A 23 -0.70 -12.15 -0.27
N LEU A 24 0.56 -11.68 -0.36
CA LEU A 24 1.00 -10.38 0.10
C LEU A 24 2.11 -9.82 -0.80
N VAL A 25 1.97 -8.54 -1.17
CA VAL A 25 3.03 -7.76 -1.83
C VAL A 25 3.41 -6.57 -0.96
N PHE A 26 4.70 -6.42 -0.68
CA PHE A 26 5.23 -5.22 -0.02
C PHE A 26 5.80 -4.26 -1.06
N LEU A 27 5.38 -3.00 -1.00
CA LEU A 27 5.91 -1.90 -1.79
C LEU A 27 6.76 -0.99 -0.90
N ASP A 28 8.07 -1.20 -0.96
CA ASP A 28 9.07 -0.38 -0.27
C ASP A 28 10.17 0.02 -1.26
N ALA A 29 9.88 1.07 -2.03
CA ALA A 29 10.67 1.47 -3.19
C ALA A 29 11.19 2.91 -3.08
N PHE A 30 11.39 3.41 -1.86
CA PHE A 30 11.93 4.74 -1.64
C PHE A 30 13.37 4.84 -2.15
N ARG A 31 13.62 5.83 -3.01
CA ARG A 31 14.95 6.17 -3.52
C ARG A 31 15.13 7.69 -3.50
N GLY A 32 16.14 8.18 -2.77
CA GLY A 32 16.48 9.62 -2.78
C GLY A 32 15.34 10.55 -2.32
N GLY A 33 14.46 10.07 -1.43
CA GLY A 33 13.36 10.86 -0.87
C GLY A 33 12.00 10.70 -1.56
N TYR A 34 11.89 9.97 -2.67
CA TYR A 34 10.62 9.72 -3.36
C TYR A 34 10.49 8.28 -3.87
N ILE A 35 9.27 7.88 -4.22
CA ILE A 35 8.98 6.60 -4.89
C ILE A 35 9.02 6.87 -6.41
N PRO A 36 9.73 6.06 -7.21
CA PRO A 36 9.70 6.19 -8.68
C PRO A 36 8.26 6.20 -9.20
N TYR A 37 7.92 7.20 -10.01
CA TYR A 37 6.51 7.49 -10.36
C TYR A 37 5.82 6.30 -11.03
N HIS A 38 6.53 5.55 -11.87
CA HIS A 38 6.01 4.39 -12.58
C HIS A 38 5.63 3.22 -11.65
N LEU A 39 5.99 3.30 -10.37
CA LEU A 39 5.59 2.39 -9.29
C LEU A 39 4.43 2.94 -8.43
N THR A 40 3.82 4.06 -8.84
CA THR A 40 2.75 4.74 -8.09
C THR A 40 1.50 4.99 -8.92
N THR A 41 1.49 4.60 -10.20
CA THR A 41 0.36 4.81 -11.12
C THR A 41 -0.74 3.77 -10.93
N LYS A 42 -1.95 4.09 -11.41
CA LYS A 42 -3.10 3.18 -11.42
C LYS A 42 -2.78 1.89 -12.16
N GLU A 43 -2.11 1.96 -13.30
CA GLU A 43 -1.74 0.80 -14.11
C GLU A 43 -0.78 -0.12 -13.37
N PHE A 44 0.15 0.45 -12.61
CA PHE A 44 1.02 -0.35 -11.74
C PHE A 44 0.24 -0.98 -10.59
N MET A 45 -0.65 -0.24 -9.93
CA MET A 45 -1.50 -0.80 -8.87
C MET A 45 -2.42 -1.91 -9.39
N GLU A 46 -2.90 -1.83 -10.63
CA GLU A 46 -3.66 -2.90 -11.28
C GLU A 46 -2.84 -4.16 -11.53
N LEU A 47 -1.55 -4.02 -11.89
CA LEU A 47 -0.64 -5.16 -11.98
C LEU A 47 -0.43 -5.80 -10.62
N VAL A 48 -0.28 -5.00 -9.57
CA VAL A 48 -0.17 -5.51 -8.19
C VAL A 48 -1.46 -6.22 -7.78
N ARG A 49 -2.64 -5.65 -8.09
CA ARG A 49 -3.94 -6.27 -7.81
C ARG A 49 -4.10 -7.62 -8.52
N GLN A 50 -3.68 -7.73 -9.78
CA GLN A 50 -3.67 -9.00 -10.50
C GLN A 50 -2.78 -10.04 -9.83
N LEU A 51 -1.64 -9.59 -9.27
CA LEU A 51 -0.68 -10.46 -8.61
C LEU A 51 -1.17 -10.97 -7.24
N VAL A 52 -1.88 -10.13 -6.48
CA VAL A 52 -2.41 -10.51 -5.15
C VAL A 52 -3.79 -11.16 -5.19
N GLY A 53 -4.53 -11.00 -6.29
CA GLY A 53 -5.89 -11.52 -6.40
C GLY A 53 -6.90 -10.78 -5.52
N GLN A 54 -8.06 -11.39 -5.29
CA GLN A 54 -9.16 -10.77 -4.54
C GLN A 54 -8.96 -10.84 -3.01
N GLU A 55 -8.32 -11.91 -2.52
CA GLU A 55 -8.14 -12.17 -1.08
C GLU A 55 -6.79 -11.68 -0.55
N GLY A 56 -5.79 -11.52 -1.44
CA GLY A 56 -4.48 -11.02 -1.07
C GLY A 56 -4.45 -9.53 -0.80
N SER A 57 -3.36 -9.06 -0.20
CA SER A 57 -3.18 -7.67 0.20
C SER A 57 -1.89 -7.08 -0.37
N VAL A 58 -1.87 -5.75 -0.50
CA VAL A 58 -0.66 -4.98 -0.73
C VAL A 58 -0.37 -4.12 0.50
N ALA A 59 0.88 -4.04 0.92
CA ALA A 59 1.33 -3.14 1.98
C ALA A 59 2.34 -2.16 1.40
N ALA A 60 2.02 -0.87 1.41
CA ALA A 60 2.85 0.19 0.86
C ALA A 60 3.42 1.09 1.95
N ASN A 61 4.74 1.25 1.96
CA ASN A 61 5.43 2.25 2.77
C ASN A 61 5.25 3.62 2.10
N LEU A 62 4.48 4.53 2.71
CA LEU A 62 4.19 5.85 2.16
C LEU A 62 4.56 6.96 3.16
N ARG A 63 4.84 8.16 2.67
CA ARG A 63 5.25 9.29 3.51
C ARG A 63 4.18 10.40 3.49
N PRO A 64 3.47 10.64 4.60
CA PRO A 64 2.53 11.76 4.74
C PRO A 64 3.26 13.11 4.74
N GLY A 65 2.49 14.19 4.62
CA GLY A 65 3.01 15.57 4.61
C GLY A 65 3.52 16.06 3.26
N PHE A 66 3.39 15.28 2.19
CA PHE A 66 3.71 15.70 0.82
C PHE A 66 2.47 15.63 -0.07
N GLN A 67 2.39 16.47 -1.11
CA GLN A 67 1.34 16.36 -2.12
C GLN A 67 1.28 14.96 -2.74
N SER A 68 2.44 14.33 -2.98
CA SER A 68 2.54 12.95 -3.47
C SER A 68 1.74 11.94 -2.64
N TYR A 69 1.63 12.15 -1.32
CA TYR A 69 0.90 11.26 -0.44
C TYR A 69 -0.58 11.17 -0.83
N HIS A 70 -1.23 12.32 -1.04
CA HIS A 70 -2.64 12.36 -1.40
C HIS A 70 -2.89 11.71 -2.76
N TYR A 71 -2.01 11.96 -3.74
CA TYR A 71 -2.07 11.32 -5.06
C TYR A 71 -1.89 9.80 -4.96
N GLN A 72 -0.89 9.32 -4.22
CA GLN A 72 -0.63 7.90 -4.02
C GLN A 72 -1.81 7.20 -3.37
N ARG A 73 -2.39 7.79 -2.31
CA ARG A 73 -3.54 7.25 -1.60
C ARG A 73 -4.80 7.19 -2.47
N ARG A 74 -5.12 8.25 -3.22
CA ARG A 74 -6.24 8.23 -4.19
C ARG A 74 -6.03 7.21 -5.30
N THR A 75 -4.80 7.08 -5.80
CA THR A 75 -4.47 6.11 -6.87
C THR A 75 -4.62 4.68 -6.38
N MET A 76 -4.17 4.38 -5.15
CA MET A 76 -4.42 3.10 -4.50
C MET A 76 -5.93 2.86 -4.30
N ALA A 77 -6.70 3.88 -3.91
CA ALA A 77 -8.15 3.78 -3.69
C ALA A 77 -8.93 3.49 -4.97
N ALA A 78 -8.46 3.98 -6.12
CA ALA A 78 -9.04 3.68 -7.41
C ALA A 78 -8.93 2.19 -7.82
N VAL A 79 -8.06 1.42 -7.17
CA VAL A 79 -7.80 0.00 -7.50
C VAL A 79 -8.18 -0.95 -6.35
N PHE A 80 -7.88 -0.57 -5.12
CA PHE A 80 -8.14 -1.34 -3.91
C PHE A 80 -9.22 -0.64 -3.08
N ARG A 81 -10.34 -1.35 -2.85
CA ARG A 81 -11.52 -0.80 -2.19
C ARG A 81 -11.30 -0.51 -0.71
N ASN A 82 -10.43 -1.27 -0.06
CA ASN A 82 -10.21 -1.20 1.38
C ASN A 82 -8.78 -0.76 1.67
N GLN A 83 -8.60 0.15 2.63
CA GLN A 83 -7.28 0.64 3.05
C GLN A 83 -7.24 0.86 4.56
N TRP A 84 -6.19 0.35 5.18
CA TRP A 84 -5.83 0.57 6.57
C TRP A 84 -4.47 1.26 6.66
N SER A 85 -4.38 2.27 7.51
CA SER A 85 -3.14 3.02 7.75
C SER A 85 -2.60 2.67 9.13
N TYR A 86 -1.32 2.33 9.20
CA TYR A 86 -0.60 2.00 10.43
C TYR A 86 0.63 2.90 10.55
N GLY A 87 0.82 3.53 11.72
CA GLY A 87 1.86 4.51 11.97
C GLY A 87 1.28 5.91 12.22
N GLN A 88 1.88 6.62 13.20
CA GLN A 88 1.51 8.00 13.57
C GLN A 88 2.61 9.02 13.25
N GLN A 89 3.87 8.59 13.16
CA GLN A 89 5.03 9.46 12.97
C GLN A 89 5.94 8.93 11.86
N GLY A 90 6.42 9.81 10.99
CA GLY A 90 7.27 9.43 9.88
C GLY A 90 6.47 8.77 8.75
N ASN A 91 6.84 7.56 8.36
CA ASN A 91 6.14 6.83 7.29
C ASN A 91 4.92 6.09 7.82
N ILE A 92 3.91 5.96 6.96
CA ILE A 92 2.69 5.20 7.20
C ILE A 92 2.72 3.95 6.32
N CYS A 93 2.48 2.80 6.94
CA CYS A 93 2.22 1.56 6.21
C CYS A 93 0.74 1.50 5.83
N VAL A 94 0.46 1.55 4.53
CA VAL A 94 -0.89 1.47 3.99
C VAL A 94 -1.14 0.06 3.47
N VAL A 95 -2.01 -0.67 4.16
CA VAL A 95 -2.42 -2.02 3.77
C VAL A 95 -3.74 -1.94 3.03
N ALA A 96 -3.76 -2.43 1.79
CA ALA A 96 -4.92 -2.36 0.92
C ALA A 96 -5.27 -3.72 0.32
N ASN A 97 -6.56 -3.95 0.08
CA ASN A 97 -7.05 -5.16 -0.62
C ASN A 97 -8.34 -4.88 -1.39
N SER A 98 -8.72 -5.84 -2.23
CA SER A 98 -9.93 -5.78 -3.06
C SER A 98 -11.07 -6.66 -2.54
N ASN A 99 -10.97 -7.17 -1.30
CA ASN A 99 -11.97 -8.07 -0.74
C ASN A 99 -13.34 -7.37 -0.65
N PRO A 100 -14.41 -7.89 -1.26
CA PRO A 100 -15.73 -7.26 -1.21
C PRO A 100 -16.37 -7.27 0.19
N LYS A 101 -15.86 -8.11 1.09
CA LYS A 101 -16.28 -8.20 2.50
C LYS A 101 -15.04 -7.99 3.39
N PRO A 102 -14.53 -6.76 3.50
CA PRO A 102 -13.36 -6.48 4.33
C PRO A 102 -13.60 -6.85 5.79
N SER A 103 -12.55 -7.29 6.47
CA SER A 103 -12.60 -7.52 7.90
C SER A 103 -12.90 -6.23 8.65
N THR A 104 -13.79 -6.29 9.64
CA THR A 104 -14.04 -5.19 10.56
C THR A 104 -12.86 -5.03 11.52
N LYS A 105 -12.73 -3.86 12.16
CA LYS A 105 -11.72 -3.63 13.21
C LYS A 105 -11.80 -4.69 14.32
N GLN A 106 -13.02 -5.07 14.71
CA GLN A 106 -13.26 -6.08 15.71
C GLN A 106 -12.73 -7.46 15.28
N GLN A 107 -13.01 -7.88 14.04
CA GLN A 107 -12.52 -9.15 13.50
C GLN A 107 -10.98 -9.18 13.42
N LEU A 108 -10.36 -8.06 13.07
CA LEU A 108 -8.90 -7.91 13.08
C LEU A 108 -8.34 -8.01 14.50
N LEU A 109 -9.00 -7.41 15.50
CA LEU A 109 -8.59 -7.49 16.91
C LEU A 109 -8.71 -8.92 17.46
N GLU A 110 -9.79 -9.63 17.14
CA GLU A 110 -9.97 -11.04 17.50
C GLU A 110 -8.87 -11.91 16.88
N THR A 111 -8.57 -11.69 15.60
CA THR A 111 -7.47 -12.36 14.89
C THR A 111 -6.11 -12.05 15.53
N ALA A 112 -5.85 -10.79 15.86
CA ALA A 112 -4.61 -10.36 16.49
C ALA A 112 -4.40 -11.03 17.86
N ARG A 113 -5.42 -11.04 18.74
CA ARG A 113 -5.34 -11.70 20.05
C ARG A 113 -5.10 -13.21 19.93
N ARG A 114 -5.77 -13.85 18.98
CA ARG A 114 -5.59 -15.27 18.71
C ARG A 114 -4.15 -15.57 18.25
N LEU A 115 -3.64 -14.82 17.26
CA LEU A 115 -2.28 -14.99 16.75
C LEU A 115 -1.21 -14.66 17.80
N GLN A 116 -1.43 -13.64 18.65
CA GLN A 116 -0.55 -13.29 19.76
C GLN A 116 -0.31 -14.50 20.68
N LYS A 117 -1.40 -15.21 21.04
CA LYS A 117 -1.36 -16.41 21.89
C LYS A 117 -0.72 -17.61 21.18
N GLU A 118 -1.07 -17.83 19.92
CA GLU A 118 -0.59 -18.98 19.13
C GLU A 118 0.90 -18.88 18.76
N LYS A 119 1.40 -17.67 18.52
CA LYS A 119 2.73 -17.44 17.94
C LYS A 119 3.75 -16.85 18.92
N GLY A 120 3.30 -16.34 20.07
CA GLY A 120 4.20 -15.78 21.10
C GLY A 120 5.07 -14.64 20.58
N LEU A 121 4.52 -13.79 19.70
CA LEU A 121 5.27 -12.69 19.08
C LEU A 121 5.65 -11.64 20.13
N SER A 122 6.80 -11.00 19.97
CA SER A 122 7.25 -9.92 20.86
C SER A 122 6.49 -8.60 20.64
N VAL A 123 5.87 -8.45 19.47
CA VAL A 123 5.07 -7.28 19.11
C VAL A 123 3.64 -7.48 19.58
N ASP A 124 3.03 -6.45 20.17
CA ASP A 124 1.61 -6.46 20.52
C ASP A 124 0.75 -6.24 19.26
N LEU A 125 0.24 -7.35 18.71
CA LEU A 125 -0.61 -7.31 17.53
C LEU A 125 -1.93 -6.58 17.77
N ALA A 126 -2.49 -6.65 18.97
CA ALA A 126 -3.77 -6.03 19.27
C ALA A 126 -3.61 -4.50 19.35
N ALA A 127 -2.50 -4.03 19.93
CA ALA A 127 -2.14 -2.62 19.90
C ALA A 127 -1.96 -2.09 18.46
N LEU A 128 -1.25 -2.85 17.60
CA LEU A 128 -1.09 -2.46 16.19
C LEU A 128 -2.44 -2.34 15.45
N VAL A 129 -3.35 -3.30 15.63
CA VAL A 129 -4.68 -3.23 15.04
C VAL A 129 -5.50 -2.08 15.63
N ALA A 130 -5.35 -1.80 16.93
CA ALA A 130 -6.03 -0.70 17.59
C ALA A 130 -5.56 0.67 17.07
N GLU A 131 -4.27 0.83 16.79
CA GLU A 131 -3.68 2.02 16.14
C GLU A 131 -4.18 2.17 14.70
N GLY A 132 -4.35 1.06 13.99
CA GLY A 132 -4.83 1.04 12.62
C GLY A 132 -6.14 1.82 12.43
N ALA A 133 -6.14 2.72 11.45
CA ALA A 133 -7.30 3.54 11.10
C ALA A 133 -7.70 3.36 9.63
N SER A 134 -9.02 3.42 9.39
CA SER A 134 -9.59 3.47 8.06
C SER A 134 -9.71 4.93 7.61
N GLN A 135 -9.03 5.27 6.51
CA GLN A 135 -9.35 6.35 5.55
C GLN A 135 -9.34 7.86 5.90
N ASN A 136 -8.90 8.35 7.06
CA ASN A 136 -8.98 9.80 7.37
C ASN A 136 -7.67 10.61 7.33
N ASP A 137 -6.62 10.12 6.68
CA ASP A 137 -5.29 10.73 6.73
C ASP A 137 -4.83 11.38 5.41
N TYR A 138 -5.69 11.46 4.39
CA TYR A 138 -5.37 12.05 3.09
C TYR A 138 -6.57 12.74 2.43
N GLN A 139 -6.32 13.63 1.46
CA GLN A 139 -7.36 14.25 0.64
C GLN A 139 -7.93 13.24 -0.37
N THR A 140 -9.19 12.87 -0.20
CA THR A 140 -9.87 11.85 -1.03
C THR A 140 -10.24 12.34 -2.42
N GLU A 141 -10.46 13.64 -2.57
CA GLU A 141 -10.82 14.27 -3.85
C GLU A 141 -9.57 14.75 -4.62
N GLY A 142 -9.70 14.78 -5.94
CA GLY A 142 -8.67 15.27 -6.85
C GLY A 142 -8.07 14.19 -7.76
N PRO A 143 -7.08 14.56 -8.58
CA PRO A 143 -6.54 13.66 -9.59
C PRO A 143 -5.77 12.48 -8.99
N ILE A 144 -5.75 11.38 -9.75
CA ILE A 144 -4.93 10.20 -9.48
C ILE A 144 -3.72 10.17 -10.42
N LEU A 145 -2.74 9.32 -10.12
CA LEU A 145 -1.57 9.09 -10.95
C LEU A 145 -1.88 8.01 -11.99
N THR A 146 -1.62 8.31 -13.25
CA THR A 146 -1.64 7.34 -14.35
C THR A 146 -0.29 7.35 -15.06
N ASP A 147 -0.03 6.35 -15.89
CA ASP A 147 1.17 6.35 -16.74
C ASP A 147 1.29 7.61 -17.62
N ASP A 148 0.15 8.14 -18.07
CA ASP A 148 0.08 9.36 -18.91
C ASP A 148 -0.01 10.65 -18.08
N TYR A 149 -0.26 10.56 -16.77
CA TYR A 149 -0.38 11.71 -15.87
C TYR A 149 0.31 11.46 -14.54
N ALA A 150 1.57 11.88 -14.46
CA ALA A 150 2.38 11.88 -13.24
C ALA A 150 3.17 13.19 -13.15
N PRO A 151 2.62 14.24 -12.52
CA PRO A 151 3.26 15.56 -12.43
C PRO A 151 4.44 15.56 -11.42
N THR A 152 5.47 14.77 -11.72
CA THR A 152 6.57 14.42 -10.79
C THR A 152 7.30 15.63 -10.22
N GLU A 153 7.48 16.69 -11.00
CA GLU A 153 8.12 17.93 -10.56
C GLU A 153 7.31 18.62 -9.44
N LEU A 154 5.97 18.63 -9.53
CA LEU A 154 5.10 19.17 -8.48
C LEU A 154 5.03 18.25 -7.25
N LEU A 155 5.20 16.95 -7.44
CA LEU A 155 5.09 15.96 -6.37
C LEU A 155 6.38 15.80 -5.56
N ARG A 156 7.51 16.33 -6.06
CA ARG A 156 8.81 16.32 -5.37
C ARG A 156 9.03 17.51 -4.44
N THR A 157 8.18 18.54 -4.51
CA THR A 157 8.34 19.73 -3.67
C THR A 157 7.88 19.45 -2.24
N ILE A 158 8.75 19.78 -1.26
CA ILE A 158 8.37 19.89 0.15
C ILE A 158 7.31 21.00 0.25
N PRO A 159 6.21 20.84 1.02
CA PRO A 159 5.24 21.92 1.20
C PRO A 159 5.95 23.18 1.68
N LYS A 160 5.62 24.32 1.08
CA LYS A 160 5.95 25.61 1.70
C LYS A 160 5.00 25.79 2.88
N GLU A 161 5.56 26.08 4.05
CA GLU A 161 4.83 26.47 5.26
C GLU A 161 3.87 27.64 5.00
#